data_AF-A0ABD0NA66-F1
#
_entry.id   AF-A0ABD0NA66-F1
#
_cell.length_a   1.000
_cell.length_b   1.000
_cell.length_c   1.000
_cell.angle_alpha   90.00
_cell.angle_beta   90.00
_cell.angle_gamma   90.00
#
_symmetry.space_group_name_H-M   'P 1'
#
loop_
_entity.id
_entity.type
_entity.pdbx_description
1 polymer ?
#
loop_
_entity_poly.entity_id
_entity_poly.type
_entity_poly.pdbx_seq_one_letter_code
_entity_poly.pdbx_strand_id
1 'polypeptide(L)'
;MALLSQRQGEPSKMFPCAYFSHKLSPAERNYDVGNHKLLAIKLALEEWRHWLEGAKHPFTVLTDHKNLEYLRSAKLLNHRQARWALFFTRFDFVVTYRPGSQNTKADALSLMHEPDLPASSSETILPTSLIVAPVSWDIMTEISEAQAQDPTPADCPDNLVYVPLSLRPRVLAEQPVLNQRADTIKFIKKCTVCSMTKVPHHLPAGLLQPLPVPQRPWSRIAVDFITDLPPSSGYTTILTVVDRFSKGCRLIPLSKLPTAMETPDWRASLR
;
A
#
# COMPACT_ATOMS: atom_id res chain seq x y z
N MET A 1 -0.88 3.84 10.24
CA MET A 1 -0.78 4.90 9.21
C MET A 1 -1.26 6.20 9.82
N ALA A 2 -0.56 7.31 9.62
CA ALA A 2 -0.91 8.62 10.16
C ALA A 2 -0.60 9.73 9.13
N LEU A 3 -1.36 10.83 9.18
CA LEU A 3 -1.19 12.02 8.34
C LEU A 3 -1.10 13.27 9.23
N LEU A 4 -0.03 14.05 9.07
CA LEU A 4 0.09 15.36 9.68
C LEU A 4 -0.42 16.43 8.70
N SER A 5 -1.24 17.36 9.17
CA SER A 5 -1.80 18.42 8.34
C SER A 5 -1.86 19.76 9.07
N GLN A 6 -1.65 20.85 8.34
CA GLN A 6 -1.74 22.22 8.83
C GLN A 6 -2.97 22.93 8.23
N ARG A 7 -3.59 23.83 9.00
CA ARG A 7 -4.65 24.71 8.52
C ARG A 7 -4.03 26.00 7.98
N GLN A 8 -4.39 26.40 6.76
CA GLN A 8 -3.92 27.65 6.16
C GLN A 8 -5.04 28.32 5.33
N GLY A 9 -5.11 29.66 5.41
CA GLY A 9 -6.02 30.51 4.61
C GLY A 9 -7.43 30.70 5.18
N GLU A 10 -8.19 31.61 4.56
CA GLU A 10 -9.65 31.74 4.68
C GLU A 10 -10.31 31.39 3.32
N PRO A 11 -11.21 30.39 3.25
CA PRO A 11 -11.61 29.46 4.31
C PRO A 11 -10.49 28.46 4.69
N SER A 12 -10.49 28.03 5.95
CA SER A 12 -9.47 27.16 6.55
C SER A 12 -9.38 25.80 5.82
N LYS A 13 -8.46 25.70 4.85
CA LYS A 13 -8.17 24.47 4.12
C LYS A 13 -7.04 23.70 4.83
N MET A 14 -7.19 22.38 4.93
CA MET A 14 -6.18 21.49 5.50
C MET A 14 -5.18 21.06 4.43
N PHE A 15 -3.90 21.33 4.67
CA PHE A 15 -2.79 20.94 3.80
C PHE A 15 -1.97 19.84 4.46
N PRO A 16 -1.70 18.72 3.76
CA PRO A 16 -0.88 17.65 4.30
C PRO A 16 0.59 18.11 4.37
N CYS A 17 1.23 17.87 5.52
CA CYS A 17 2.65 18.19 5.75
C CYS A 17 3.53 16.95 5.69
N ALA A 18 3.07 15.83 6.27
CA ALA A 18 3.83 14.57 6.30
C ALA A 18 2.92 13.35 6.42
N TYR A 19 3.40 12.21 5.95
CA TYR A 19 2.75 10.90 6.04
C TYR A 19 3.65 9.93 6.80
N PHE A 20 3.06 9.05 7.60
CA PHE A 20 3.79 8.05 8.37
C PHE A 20 3.10 6.69 8.32
N SER A 21 3.88 5.62 8.11
CA SER A 21 3.41 4.23 8.04
C SER A 21 4.32 3.33 8.87
N HIS A 22 3.74 2.33 9.53
CA HIS A 22 4.50 1.37 10.33
C HIS A 22 3.88 -0.02 10.18
N LYS A 23 4.73 -1.01 9.89
CA LYS A 23 4.33 -2.42 9.84
C LYS A 23 4.33 -2.98 11.26
N LEU A 24 3.20 -3.54 11.69
CA LEU A 24 3.08 -4.13 13.03
C LEU A 24 4.05 -5.30 13.17
N SER A 25 4.81 -5.32 14.26
CA SER A 25 5.63 -6.47 14.65
C SER A 25 4.75 -7.67 15.03
N PRO A 26 5.29 -8.90 15.09
CA PRO A 26 4.54 -10.09 15.50
C PRO A 26 3.84 -9.94 16.86
N ALA A 27 4.49 -9.28 17.83
CA ALA A 27 3.91 -9.03 19.14
C ALA A 27 2.78 -7.98 19.10
N GLU A 28 2.94 -6.94 18.29
CA GLU A 28 1.94 -5.87 18.15
C GLU A 28 0.68 -6.33 17.42
N ARG A 29 0.80 -7.29 16.49
CA ARG A 29 -0.36 -7.90 15.81
C ARG A 29 -1.40 -8.47 16.78
N ASN A 30 -0.95 -8.94 17.94
CA ASN A 30 -1.80 -9.56 18.96
C ASN A 30 -2.49 -8.54 19.90
N TYR A 31 -2.29 -7.24 19.70
CA TYR A 31 -2.96 -6.24 20.54
C TYR A 31 -4.44 -6.14 20.16
N ASP A 32 -5.27 -5.77 21.13
CA ASP A 32 -6.65 -5.40 20.85
C ASP A 32 -6.72 -4.11 20.02
N VAL A 33 -7.86 -3.90 19.36
CA VAL A 33 -8.10 -2.76 18.46
C VAL A 33 -7.82 -1.42 19.14
N GLY A 34 -8.17 -1.27 20.42
CA GLY A 34 -7.91 -0.05 21.17
C GLY A 34 -6.41 0.23 21.31
N ASN A 35 -5.65 -0.80 21.66
CA ASN A 35 -4.19 -0.71 21.76
C ASN A 35 -3.50 -0.54 20.40
N HIS A 36 -4.02 -1.09 19.30
CA HIS A 36 -3.50 -0.80 17.95
C HIS A 36 -3.62 0.67 17.60
N LYS A 37 -4.78 1.27 17.88
CA LYS A 37 -5.02 2.68 17.57
C LYS A 37 -4.19 3.60 18.46
N LEU A 38 -4.03 3.24 19.74
CA LEU A 38 -3.16 3.96 20.65
C LEU A 38 -1.68 3.87 20.23
N LEU A 39 -1.23 2.68 19.80
CA LEU A 39 0.11 2.49 19.27
C LEU A 39 0.37 3.37 18.03
N ALA A 40 -0.62 3.47 17.14
CA ALA A 40 -0.51 4.32 15.96
C ALA A 40 -0.28 5.79 16.32
N ILE A 41 -0.98 6.31 17.34
CA ILE A 41 -0.76 7.66 17.86
C ILE A 41 0.64 7.78 18.47
N LYS A 42 1.06 6.83 19.30
CA LYS A 42 2.40 6.82 19.91
C LYS A 42 3.50 6.91 18.86
N LEU A 43 3.43 6.07 17.83
CA LEU A 43 4.46 6.03 16.78
C LEU A 43 4.46 7.30 15.92
N ALA A 44 3.28 7.84 15.60
CA ALA A 44 3.20 9.09 14.84
C ALA A 44 3.78 10.29 15.61
N LEU A 45 3.52 10.38 16.92
CA LEU A 45 4.09 11.41 17.78
C LEU A 45 5.59 11.25 18.00
N GLU A 46 6.08 10.01 18.01
CA GLU A 46 7.52 9.72 18.08
C GLU A 46 8.24 10.15 16.81
N GLU A 47 7.66 9.86 15.64
CA GLU A 47 8.20 10.28 14.34
C GLU A 47 8.25 11.81 14.22
N TRP A 48 7.13 12.48 14.50
CA TRP A 48 7.00 13.94 14.39
C TRP A 48 7.36 14.67 15.67
N ARG A 49 8.11 14.03 16.57
CA ARG A 49 8.49 14.60 17.87
C ARG A 49 9.18 15.95 17.70
N HIS A 50 10.07 16.05 16.73
CA HIS A 50 10.83 17.26 16.43
C HIS A 50 9.96 18.47 15.99
N TRP A 51 8.70 18.24 15.58
CA TRP A 51 7.75 19.31 15.24
C TRP A 51 6.69 19.54 16.32
N LEU A 52 6.34 18.51 17.09
CA LEU A 52 5.20 18.51 18.00
C LEU A 52 5.59 18.64 19.48
N GLU A 53 6.79 18.22 19.87
CA GLU A 53 7.27 18.34 21.25
C GLU A 53 7.62 19.80 21.55
N GLY A 54 7.04 20.34 22.63
CA GLY A 54 7.22 21.76 23.00
C GLY A 54 6.54 22.75 22.05
N ALA A 55 5.61 22.30 21.21
CA ALA A 55 4.83 23.18 20.34
C ALA A 55 4.09 24.25 21.19
N LYS A 56 4.18 25.53 20.77
CA LYS A 56 3.54 26.66 21.47
C LYS A 56 2.02 26.63 21.45
N HIS A 57 1.44 25.94 20.46
CA HIS A 57 0.00 25.86 20.28
C HIS A 57 -0.44 24.39 20.36
N PRO A 58 -1.55 24.11 21.05
CA PRO A 58 -2.07 22.75 21.12
C PRO A 58 -2.51 22.28 19.74
N PHE A 59 -2.17 21.03 19.41
CA PHE A 59 -2.57 20.41 18.15
C PHE A 59 -3.67 19.35 18.38
N THR A 60 -4.39 18.99 17.32
CA THR A 60 -5.51 18.03 17.41
C THR A 60 -5.12 16.70 16.79
N VAL A 61 -5.25 15.62 17.56
CA VAL A 61 -5.14 14.24 17.08
C VAL A 61 -6.53 13.73 16.72
N LEU A 62 -6.75 13.47 15.44
CA LEU A 62 -8.02 12.95 14.93
C LEU A 62 -7.94 11.42 14.86
N THR A 63 -8.87 10.74 15.53
CA THR A 63 -8.93 9.27 15.55
C THR A 63 -10.33 8.78 15.25
N ASP A 64 -10.42 7.61 14.62
CA ASP A 64 -11.65 6.90 14.34
C ASP A 64 -12.11 6.01 15.52
N HIS A 65 -11.57 6.23 16.73
CA HIS A 65 -11.91 5.43 17.91
C HIS A 65 -12.29 6.28 19.12
N LYS A 66 -13.59 6.24 19.44
CA LYS A 66 -14.21 7.04 20.48
C LYS A 66 -13.62 6.80 21.87
N ASN A 67 -13.18 5.58 22.20
CA ASN A 67 -12.65 5.29 23.54
C ASN A 67 -11.31 5.99 23.82
N LEU A 68 -10.61 6.50 22.80
CA LEU A 68 -9.35 7.24 22.96
C LEU A 68 -9.55 8.72 23.33
N GLU A 69 -10.78 9.23 23.25
CA GLU A 69 -11.12 10.59 23.70
C GLU A 69 -10.89 10.75 25.22
N TYR A 70 -11.08 9.67 25.98
CA TYR A 70 -10.92 9.64 27.44
C TYR A 70 -9.51 9.24 27.89
N LEU A 71 -8.51 9.17 26.99
CA LEU A 71 -7.18 8.64 27.31
C LEU A 71 -6.50 9.36 28.49
N ARG A 72 -6.65 10.69 28.59
CA ARG A 72 -6.09 11.48 29.70
C ARG A 72 -6.84 11.29 31.02
N SER A 73 -8.11 10.90 30.96
CA SER A 73 -9.01 10.78 32.12
C SER A 73 -9.18 9.34 32.60
N ALA A 74 -8.56 8.37 31.92
CA ALA A 74 -8.70 6.96 32.22
C ALA A 74 -8.04 6.62 33.57
N LYS A 75 -8.87 6.15 34.52
CA LYS A 75 -8.44 5.79 35.89
C LYS A 75 -7.71 4.45 36.00
N LEU A 76 -7.89 3.56 35.03
CA LEU A 76 -7.29 2.22 35.00
C LEU A 76 -6.60 2.01 33.65
N LEU A 77 -5.28 2.14 33.65
CA LEU A 77 -4.45 1.92 32.48
C LEU A 77 -3.65 0.63 32.66
N ASN A 78 -3.56 -0.19 31.63
CA ASN A 78 -2.64 -1.32 31.62
C ASN A 78 -1.19 -0.79 31.67
N HIS A 79 -0.23 -1.56 32.20
CA HIS A 79 1.18 -1.16 32.36
C HIS A 79 1.80 -0.59 31.06
N ARG A 80 1.42 -1.14 29.90
CA ARG A 80 1.82 -0.58 28.58
C ARG A 80 1.23 0.80 28.34
N GLN A 81 -0.07 0.96 28.57
CA GLN A 81 -0.77 2.23 28.38
C GLN A 81 -0.27 3.28 29.37
N ALA A 82 0.07 2.91 30.60
CA ALA A 82 0.69 3.79 31.58
C ALA A 82 2.06 4.32 31.10
N ARG A 83 2.91 3.45 30.54
CA ARG A 83 4.19 3.85 29.93
C ARG A 83 3.99 4.81 28.76
N TRP A 84 2.99 4.57 27.91
CA TRP A 84 2.67 5.46 26.81
C TRP A 84 2.01 6.76 27.28
N ALA A 85 1.22 6.74 28.35
CA ALA A 85 0.65 7.94 28.97
C ALA A 85 1.76 8.89 29.43
N LEU A 86 2.81 8.37 30.07
CA LEU A 86 4.02 9.16 30.43
C LEU A 86 4.75 9.72 29.20
N PHE A 87 4.68 9.05 28.05
CA PHE A 87 5.22 9.61 26.81
C PHE A 87 4.34 10.74 26.27
N PHE A 88 3.02 10.60 26.34
CA PHE A 88 2.07 11.61 25.86
C PHE A 88 2.10 12.91 26.65
N THR A 89 2.49 12.91 27.92
CA THR A 89 2.60 14.14 28.73
C THR A 89 3.64 15.13 28.19
N ARG A 90 4.55 14.68 27.32
CA ARG A 90 5.54 15.53 26.64
C ARG A 90 4.94 16.42 25.55
N PHE A 91 3.71 16.14 25.13
CA PHE A 91 3.05 16.79 24.00
C PHE A 91 1.77 17.49 24.45
N ASP A 92 1.50 18.68 23.90
CA ASP A 92 0.24 19.37 24.13
C ASP A 92 -0.75 19.15 22.98
N PHE A 93 -1.62 18.15 23.14
CA PHE A 93 -2.61 17.80 22.13
C PHE A 93 -3.98 17.38 22.67
N VAL A 94 -5.02 17.63 21.88
CA VAL A 94 -6.39 17.17 22.16
C VAL A 94 -6.74 16.03 21.22
N VAL A 95 -7.27 14.93 21.76
CA VAL A 95 -7.80 13.83 20.95
C VAL A 95 -9.26 14.12 20.63
N THR A 96 -9.63 14.06 19.35
CA THR A 96 -11.02 14.24 18.92
C THR A 96 -11.43 13.08 18.03
N TYR A 97 -12.59 12.50 18.33
CA TYR A 97 -13.18 11.46 17.51
C TYR A 97 -13.66 12.02 16.17
N ARG A 98 -13.34 11.31 15.08
CA ARG A 98 -13.92 11.53 13.75
C ARG A 98 -14.44 10.23 13.18
N PRO A 99 -15.69 10.19 12.69
CA PRO A 99 -16.23 8.99 12.05
C PRO A 99 -15.40 8.60 10.83
N GLY A 100 -15.22 7.29 10.62
CA GLY A 100 -14.33 6.72 9.59
C GLY A 100 -14.62 7.19 8.17
N SER A 101 -15.89 7.51 7.86
CA SER A 101 -16.31 8.07 6.57
C SER A 101 -15.65 9.40 6.21
N GLN A 102 -15.17 10.16 7.20
CA GLN A 102 -14.44 11.42 7.02
C GLN A 102 -12.91 11.26 7.21
N ASN A 103 -12.46 10.04 7.52
CA ASN A 103 -11.05 9.70 7.74
C ASN A 103 -10.42 8.97 6.53
N THR A 104 -11.01 9.15 5.34
CA THR A 104 -10.64 8.47 4.10
C THR A 104 -9.15 8.57 3.77
N LYS A 105 -8.50 9.69 4.13
CA LYS A 105 -7.07 9.92 3.86
C LYS A 105 -6.13 9.00 4.67
N ALA A 106 -6.47 8.71 5.92
CA ALA A 106 -5.69 7.80 6.75
C ALA A 106 -6.09 6.33 6.50
N ASP A 107 -7.37 6.09 6.22
CA ASP A 107 -7.94 4.76 6.01
C ASP A 107 -7.47 4.10 4.69
N ALA A 108 -7.37 4.89 3.61
CA ALA A 108 -6.81 4.44 2.32
C ALA A 108 -5.38 3.90 2.44
N LEU A 109 -4.66 4.30 3.49
CA LEU A 109 -3.30 3.86 3.73
C LEU A 109 -3.27 2.58 4.61
N SER A 110 -4.24 2.34 5.50
CA SER A 110 -4.23 1.17 6.41
C SER A 110 -4.65 -0.15 5.77
N LEU A 111 -5.34 -0.12 4.62
CA LEU A 111 -5.94 -1.31 3.99
C LEU A 111 -4.98 -2.14 3.09
N MET A 112 -3.69 -1.78 3.02
CA MET A 112 -2.70 -2.57 2.28
C MET A 112 -2.23 -3.78 3.12
N HIS A 113 -2.99 -4.87 3.05
CA HIS A 113 -2.69 -6.16 3.70
C HIS A 113 -2.02 -7.11 2.70
N GLU A 114 -0.73 -7.45 2.88
CA GLU A 114 -0.16 -8.66 2.28
C GLU A 114 -0.61 -9.86 3.14
N PRO A 115 -1.22 -10.90 2.56
CA PRO A 115 -1.54 -12.11 3.34
C PRO A 115 -0.24 -12.79 3.80
N ASP A 116 -0.18 -13.13 5.09
CA ASP A 116 0.88 -13.97 5.66
C ASP A 116 0.80 -15.37 5.00
N LEU A 117 1.77 -15.70 4.14
CA LEU A 117 1.94 -17.06 3.62
C LEU A 117 2.42 -17.98 4.77
N PRO A 118 1.80 -19.16 4.99
CA PRO A 118 2.27 -20.09 6.00
C PRO A 118 3.66 -20.65 5.67
N ALA A 119 4.46 -20.87 6.72
CA ALA A 119 5.78 -21.47 6.63
C ALA A 119 5.72 -22.95 6.17
N SER A 120 6.48 -23.21 5.10
CA SER A 120 7.02 -24.48 4.60
C SER A 120 6.12 -25.72 4.49
N SER A 121 5.58 -25.96 3.30
CA SER A 121 5.81 -27.27 2.65
C SER A 121 7.06 -27.14 1.79
N SER A 122 7.98 -28.11 1.89
CA SER A 122 9.18 -28.20 1.06
C SER A 122 8.84 -28.65 -0.36
N GLU A 123 7.81 -28.07 -0.97
CA GLU A 123 7.56 -28.25 -2.39
C GLU A 123 8.34 -27.16 -3.10
N THR A 124 9.43 -27.56 -3.75
CA THR A 124 10.18 -26.67 -4.62
C THR A 124 9.23 -26.12 -5.67
N ILE A 125 9.23 -24.79 -5.82
CA ILE A 125 8.39 -24.05 -6.77
C ILE A 125 8.58 -24.54 -8.22
N LEU A 126 9.70 -25.22 -8.49
CA LEU A 126 10.01 -25.78 -9.79
C LEU A 126 9.40 -27.19 -9.93
N PRO A 127 8.64 -27.47 -11.00
CA PRO A 127 8.25 -28.83 -11.33
C PRO A 127 9.48 -29.72 -11.51
N THR A 128 9.40 -30.98 -11.08
CA THR A 128 10.50 -31.95 -11.10
C THR A 128 11.14 -32.11 -12.49
N SER A 129 10.40 -31.80 -13.55
CA SER A 129 10.87 -31.77 -14.94
C SER A 129 11.91 -30.69 -15.25
N LEU A 130 12.09 -29.69 -14.38
CA LEU A 130 13.09 -28.62 -14.51
C LEU A 130 14.32 -28.84 -13.60
N ILE A 131 14.41 -29.98 -12.91
CA ILE A 131 15.59 -30.34 -12.11
C ILE A 131 16.58 -31.04 -13.04
N VAL A 132 17.59 -30.30 -13.52
CA VAL A 132 18.49 -30.78 -14.59
C VAL A 132 19.57 -31.74 -14.08
N ALA A 133 19.91 -31.71 -12.79
CA ALA A 133 20.64 -32.74 -12.05
C ALA A 133 20.79 -32.28 -10.59
N PRO A 134 20.88 -33.20 -9.61
CA PRO A 134 21.42 -32.82 -8.31
C PRO A 134 22.88 -32.42 -8.50
N VAL A 135 23.23 -31.18 -8.17
CA VAL A 135 24.63 -30.79 -8.03
C VAL A 135 25.16 -31.53 -6.81
N SER A 136 25.97 -32.56 -7.00
CA SER A 136 26.76 -33.13 -5.90
C SER A 136 27.85 -32.12 -5.60
N TRP A 137 27.78 -31.51 -4.43
CA TRP A 137 28.80 -30.56 -4.00
C TRP A 137 29.97 -31.38 -3.44
N ASP A 138 31.06 -31.50 -4.22
CA ASP A 138 32.30 -32.19 -3.82
C ASP A 138 32.88 -31.63 -2.50
N ILE A 139 32.47 -30.41 -2.12
CA ILE A 139 32.85 -29.73 -0.89
C ILE A 139 32.45 -30.50 0.39
N MET A 140 31.37 -31.29 0.37
CA MET A 140 30.97 -32.08 1.54
C MET A 140 31.94 -33.22 1.80
N THR A 141 32.49 -33.82 0.74
CA THR A 141 33.54 -34.83 0.83
C THR A 141 34.83 -34.20 1.36
N GLU A 142 35.20 -33.02 0.85
CA GLU A 142 36.37 -32.28 1.32
C GLU A 142 36.26 -31.83 2.78
N ILE A 143 35.06 -31.42 3.24
CA ILE A 143 34.80 -31.07 4.64
C ILE A 143 35.00 -32.29 5.54
N SER A 144 34.49 -33.46 5.12
CA SER A 144 34.65 -34.73 5.85
C SER A 144 36.14 -35.15 5.96
N GLU A 145 36.90 -35.00 4.86
CA GLU A 145 38.34 -35.29 4.85
C GLU A 145 39.14 -34.30 5.72
N ALA A 146 38.81 -33.01 5.67
CA ALA A 146 39.47 -31.99 6.48
C ALA A 146 39.14 -32.09 7.98
N GLN A 147 37.96 -32.60 8.33
CA GLN A 147 37.59 -32.90 9.72
C GLN A 147 38.43 -34.02 10.35
N ALA A 148 39.11 -34.86 9.54
CA ALA A 148 40.05 -35.85 10.06
C ALA A 148 41.31 -35.19 10.67
N GLN A 149 41.64 -33.96 10.26
CA GLN A 149 42.80 -33.19 10.75
C GLN A 149 42.39 -32.08 11.73
N ASP A 150 41.17 -31.55 11.63
CA ASP A 150 40.58 -30.55 12.52
C ASP A 150 39.19 -31.03 13.00
N PRO A 151 39.13 -31.83 14.09
CA PRO A 151 37.89 -32.50 14.50
C PRO A 151 36.84 -31.51 15.00
N THR A 152 35.58 -31.87 14.78
CA THR A 152 34.42 -31.08 15.20
C THR A 152 34.47 -30.75 16.70
N PRO A 153 34.39 -29.45 17.10
CA PRO A 153 34.33 -29.07 18.50
C PRO A 153 33.08 -29.62 19.20
N ALA A 154 33.19 -29.93 20.50
CA ALA A 154 32.10 -30.51 21.29
C ALA A 154 30.84 -29.63 21.40
N ASP A 155 30.97 -28.32 21.16
CA ASP A 155 29.87 -27.35 21.18
C ASP A 155 29.11 -27.22 19.84
N CYS A 156 29.42 -28.07 18.84
CA CYS A 156 28.72 -28.03 17.56
C CYS A 156 27.29 -28.59 17.69
N PRO A 157 26.25 -27.82 17.33
CA PRO A 157 24.87 -28.32 17.35
C PRO A 157 24.68 -29.49 16.37
N ASP A 158 23.90 -30.50 16.77
CA ASP A 158 23.63 -31.72 15.99
C ASP A 158 23.09 -31.48 14.57
N ASN A 159 22.49 -30.31 14.33
CA ASN A 159 21.88 -29.93 13.04
C ASN A 159 22.85 -29.17 12.12
N LEU A 160 24.12 -28.98 12.51
CA LEU A 160 25.09 -28.18 11.78
C LEU A 160 26.37 -28.98 11.53
N VAL A 161 26.93 -28.81 10.32
CA VAL A 161 28.22 -29.41 9.95
C VAL A 161 29.32 -28.38 10.23
N TYR A 162 30.28 -28.74 11.07
CA TYR A 162 31.44 -27.89 11.33
C TYR A 162 32.33 -27.81 10.09
N VAL A 163 32.65 -26.59 9.65
CA VAL A 163 33.56 -26.36 8.52
C VAL A 163 34.94 -25.98 9.06
N PRO A 164 35.98 -26.79 8.82
CA PRO A 164 37.36 -26.49 9.19
C PRO A 164 37.82 -25.14 8.65
N LEU A 165 38.68 -24.45 9.42
CA LEU A 165 39.13 -23.09 9.11
C LEU A 165 39.76 -22.96 7.71
N SER A 166 40.42 -24.02 7.24
CA SER A 166 41.06 -24.10 5.92
C SER A 166 40.07 -24.03 4.74
N LEU A 167 38.85 -24.55 4.92
CA LEU A 167 37.83 -24.63 3.86
C LEU A 167 36.77 -23.51 3.93
N ARG A 168 36.69 -22.76 5.04
CA ARG A 168 35.77 -21.61 5.18
C ARG A 168 35.81 -20.60 4.04
N PRO A 169 36.98 -20.10 3.57
CA PRO A 169 37.01 -19.13 2.48
C PRO A 169 36.48 -19.71 1.16
N ARG A 170 36.68 -21.02 0.92
CA ARG A 170 36.14 -21.71 -0.25
C ARG A 170 34.63 -21.90 -0.15
N VAL A 171 34.11 -22.35 1.00
CA VAL A 171 32.66 -22.45 1.25
C VAL A 171 31.96 -21.10 1.10
N LEU A 172 32.59 -20.01 1.58
CA LEU A 172 32.06 -18.65 1.45
C LEU A 172 32.14 -18.11 0.00
N ALA A 173 33.14 -18.54 -0.78
CA ALA A 173 33.30 -18.14 -2.18
C ALA A 173 32.41 -18.95 -3.14
N GLU A 174 32.18 -20.23 -2.83
CA GLU A 174 31.30 -21.12 -3.59
C GLU A 174 29.84 -20.99 -3.22
N GLN A 175 29.49 -20.31 -2.12
CA GLN A 175 28.12 -19.81 -1.97
C GLN A 175 27.87 -18.88 -3.16
N PRO A 176 27.05 -19.28 -4.14
CA PRO A 176 26.63 -18.31 -5.12
C PRO A 176 25.80 -17.34 -4.28
N VAL A 177 26.31 -16.14 -4.07
CA VAL A 177 25.47 -14.99 -3.79
C VAL A 177 24.70 -14.75 -5.09
N LEU A 178 23.83 -15.71 -5.42
CA LEU A 178 22.84 -15.63 -6.45
C LEU A 178 22.20 -14.29 -6.16
N ASN A 179 22.26 -13.39 -7.12
CA ASN A 179 21.64 -12.09 -6.99
C ASN A 179 20.13 -12.35 -7.05
N GLN A 180 19.57 -12.94 -5.97
CA GLN A 180 18.23 -13.52 -5.87
C GLN A 180 17.21 -12.48 -6.33
N ARG A 181 17.49 -11.19 -6.06
CA ARG A 181 16.74 -10.06 -6.57
C ARG A 181 16.60 -10.05 -8.10
N ALA A 182 17.68 -10.20 -8.86
CA ALA A 182 17.64 -10.11 -10.32
C ALA A 182 16.79 -11.25 -10.94
N ASP A 183 16.98 -12.47 -10.46
CA ASP A 183 16.27 -13.65 -10.97
C ASP A 183 14.80 -13.65 -10.54
N THR A 184 14.50 -13.28 -9.29
CA THR A 184 13.12 -13.10 -8.82
C THR A 184 12.41 -12.00 -9.61
N ILE A 185 13.04 -10.87 -9.92
CA ILE A 185 12.45 -9.81 -10.75
C ILE A 185 12.17 -10.32 -12.16
N LYS A 186 13.10 -11.08 -12.75
CA LYS A 186 12.94 -11.65 -14.10
C LYS A 186 11.77 -12.66 -14.16
N PHE A 187 11.59 -13.44 -13.11
CA PHE A 187 10.49 -14.39 -12.97
C PHE A 187 9.13 -13.68 -12.79
N ILE A 188 9.03 -12.73 -11.86
CA ILE A 188 7.80 -11.98 -11.59
C ILE A 188 7.31 -11.23 -12.84
N LYS A 189 8.22 -10.67 -13.64
CA LYS A 189 7.87 -10.00 -14.91
C LYS A 189 7.26 -10.92 -15.96
N LYS A 190 7.57 -12.23 -15.92
CA LYS A 190 7.05 -13.22 -16.88
C LYS A 190 5.75 -13.90 -16.41
N CYS A 191 5.40 -13.79 -15.13
CA CYS A 191 4.21 -14.41 -14.57
C CYS A 191 2.94 -13.62 -14.93
N THR A 192 2.03 -14.23 -15.68
CA THR A 192 0.76 -13.62 -16.12
C THR A 192 -0.18 -13.32 -14.95
N VAL A 193 -0.26 -14.23 -13.97
CA VAL A 193 -1.03 -14.02 -12.73
C VAL A 193 -0.52 -12.79 -11.98
N CYS A 194 0.78 -12.70 -11.75
CA CYS A 194 1.38 -11.52 -11.10
C CYS A 194 1.15 -10.24 -11.90
N SER A 195 1.20 -10.28 -13.24
CA SER A 195 0.97 -9.09 -14.06
C SER A 195 -0.48 -8.60 -14.03
N MET A 196 -1.46 -9.50 -13.86
CA MET A 196 -2.89 -9.16 -13.83
C MET A 196 -3.34 -8.65 -12.47
N THR A 197 -2.77 -9.17 -11.38
CA THR A 197 -3.14 -8.79 -10.01
C THR A 197 -2.35 -7.59 -9.48
N LYS A 198 -1.22 -7.25 -10.12
CA LYS A 198 -0.36 -6.15 -9.67
C LYS A 198 -1.05 -4.81 -9.91
N VAL A 199 -1.37 -4.13 -8.81
CA VAL A 199 -1.84 -2.75 -8.84
C VAL A 199 -0.74 -1.90 -9.47
N PRO A 200 -1.05 -1.05 -10.46
CA PRO A 200 -0.04 -0.19 -11.05
C PRO A 200 0.57 0.71 -9.98
N HIS A 201 1.86 0.55 -9.70
CA HIS A 201 2.60 1.42 -8.77
C HIS A 201 3.12 2.69 -9.45
N HIS A 202 2.63 3.02 -10.66
CA HIS A 202 2.88 4.34 -11.21
C HIS A 202 2.06 5.35 -10.41
N LEU A 203 2.67 6.50 -10.14
CA LEU A 203 1.94 7.68 -9.71
C LEU A 203 0.74 7.87 -10.66
N PRO A 204 -0.46 8.23 -10.17
CA PRO A 204 -1.58 8.58 -11.04
C PRO A 204 -1.06 9.53 -12.12
N ALA A 205 -1.46 9.32 -13.38
CA ALA A 205 -0.93 10.04 -14.53
C ALA A 205 -1.16 11.56 -14.41
N GLY A 206 -0.28 12.24 -13.67
CA GLY A 206 -0.32 13.66 -13.40
C GLY A 206 -1.61 14.19 -12.78
N LEU A 207 -1.65 15.51 -12.63
CA LEU A 207 -2.90 16.25 -12.49
C LEU A 207 -3.66 16.16 -13.81
N LEU A 208 -4.99 16.00 -13.75
CA LEU A 208 -5.85 16.15 -14.93
C LEU A 208 -5.55 17.50 -15.58
N GLN A 209 -4.80 17.48 -16.69
CA GLN A 209 -4.49 18.71 -17.40
C GLN A 209 -5.78 19.22 -18.01
N PRO A 210 -6.14 20.50 -17.79
CA PRO A 210 -7.29 21.08 -18.44
C PRO A 210 -7.07 20.98 -19.95
N LEU A 211 -8.04 20.40 -20.63
CA LEU A 211 -7.99 20.31 -22.08
C LEU A 211 -7.92 21.73 -22.66
N PRO A 212 -7.12 21.95 -23.71
CA PRO A 212 -6.94 23.29 -24.27
C PRO A 212 -8.29 23.91 -24.61
N VAL A 213 -8.44 25.19 -24.26
CA VAL A 213 -9.67 25.94 -24.53
C VAL A 213 -9.87 25.97 -26.05
N PRO A 214 -10.99 25.45 -26.57
CA PRO A 214 -11.27 25.45 -28.00
C PRO A 214 -11.33 26.90 -28.53
N GLN A 215 -10.92 27.11 -29.78
CA GLN A 215 -10.84 28.45 -30.40
C GLN A 215 -12.04 28.76 -31.30
N ARG A 216 -12.90 27.77 -31.60
CA ARG A 216 -14.10 27.93 -32.43
C ARG A 216 -15.22 26.98 -31.98
N PRO A 217 -16.50 27.36 -32.16
CA PRO A 217 -17.63 26.47 -31.88
C PRO A 217 -17.51 25.13 -32.62
N TRP A 218 -17.97 24.05 -31.98
CA TRP A 218 -18.01 22.67 -32.53
C TRP A 218 -16.64 22.05 -32.84
N SER A 219 -15.53 22.71 -32.49
CA SER A 219 -14.19 22.15 -32.71
C SER A 219 -13.82 21.04 -31.72
N ARG A 220 -14.38 21.10 -30.50
CA ARG A 220 -14.12 20.10 -29.46
C ARG A 220 -15.38 19.84 -28.68
N ILE A 221 -15.93 18.65 -28.86
CA ILE A 221 -17.17 18.24 -28.19
C ILE A 221 -16.88 17.28 -27.03
N ALA A 222 -17.77 17.28 -26.06
CA ALA A 222 -17.86 16.26 -25.02
C ALA A 222 -19.11 15.44 -25.29
N VAL A 223 -18.97 14.12 -25.17
CA VAL A 223 -20.05 13.16 -25.44
C VAL A 223 -20.23 12.34 -24.18
N ASP A 224 -21.48 12.22 -23.72
CA ASP A 224 -21.82 11.45 -22.52
C ASP A 224 -23.20 10.80 -22.67
N PHE A 225 -23.44 9.72 -21.94
CA PHE A 225 -24.70 8.98 -21.96
C PHE A 225 -25.41 9.10 -20.62
N ILE A 226 -26.66 9.56 -20.65
CA ILE A 226 -27.56 9.47 -19.50
C ILE A 226 -28.36 8.18 -19.68
N THR A 227 -28.06 7.16 -18.90
CA THR A 227 -28.72 5.84 -18.93
C THR A 227 -29.79 5.73 -17.84
N ASP A 228 -30.51 4.61 -17.86
CA ASP A 228 -31.45 4.21 -16.79
C ASP A 228 -32.59 5.19 -16.56
N LEU A 229 -33.01 5.88 -17.63
CA LEU A 229 -34.18 6.75 -17.59
C LEU A 229 -35.46 5.94 -17.71
N PRO A 230 -36.57 6.40 -17.10
CA PRO A 230 -37.87 5.79 -17.31
C PRO A 230 -38.21 5.82 -18.81
N PRO A 231 -38.73 4.71 -19.37
CA PRO A 231 -38.98 4.60 -20.80
C PRO A 231 -39.99 5.66 -21.25
N SER A 232 -39.59 6.47 -22.24
CA SER A 232 -40.43 7.49 -22.85
C SER A 232 -40.41 7.30 -24.36
N SER A 233 -41.55 6.98 -24.96
CA SER A 233 -41.67 6.71 -26.41
C SER A 233 -40.68 5.67 -26.95
N GLY A 234 -40.33 4.66 -26.15
CA GLY A 234 -39.38 3.61 -26.52
C GLY A 234 -37.90 3.96 -26.33
N TYR A 235 -37.60 5.14 -25.79
CA TYR A 235 -36.24 5.60 -25.48
C TYR A 235 -35.98 5.52 -23.96
N THR A 236 -34.80 5.02 -23.60
CA THR A 236 -34.37 4.80 -22.20
C THR A 236 -33.04 5.46 -21.86
N THR A 237 -32.35 5.96 -22.88
CA THR A 237 -31.00 6.55 -22.79
C THR A 237 -30.98 7.84 -23.57
N ILE A 238 -30.22 8.84 -23.12
CA ILE A 238 -30.00 10.08 -23.86
C ILE A 238 -28.50 10.23 -24.12
N LEU A 239 -28.12 10.34 -25.39
CA LEU A 239 -26.79 10.77 -25.81
C LEU A 239 -26.72 12.30 -25.74
N THR A 240 -25.83 12.80 -24.88
CA THR A 240 -25.55 14.22 -24.75
C THR A 240 -24.32 14.57 -25.56
N VAL A 241 -24.45 15.56 -26.44
CA VAL A 241 -23.34 16.10 -27.23
C VAL A 241 -23.22 17.58 -26.88
N VAL A 242 -22.16 17.93 -26.16
CA VAL A 242 -21.93 19.29 -25.66
C VAL A 242 -20.71 19.90 -26.35
N ASP A 243 -20.90 21.04 -27.02
CA ASP A 243 -19.79 21.84 -27.52
C ASP A 243 -19.05 22.50 -26.35
N ARG A 244 -17.74 22.26 -26.23
CA ARG A 244 -16.97 22.78 -25.09
C ARG A 244 -16.71 24.28 -25.20
N PHE A 245 -16.80 24.86 -26.40
CA PHE A 245 -16.63 26.29 -26.65
C PHE A 245 -17.90 27.07 -26.30
N SER A 246 -18.99 26.85 -27.05
CA SER A 246 -20.25 27.60 -26.91
C SER A 246 -21.14 27.13 -25.76
N LYS A 247 -20.83 25.95 -25.19
CA LYS A 247 -21.72 25.22 -24.25
C LYS A 247 -23.06 24.80 -24.86
N GLY A 248 -23.22 24.90 -26.18
CA GLY A 248 -24.38 24.36 -26.89
C GLY A 248 -24.50 22.85 -26.67
N CYS A 249 -25.69 22.39 -26.32
CA CYS A 249 -25.99 20.99 -26.02
C CYS A 249 -27.00 20.44 -27.04
N ARG A 250 -26.73 19.26 -27.59
CA ARG A 250 -27.69 18.46 -28.36
C ARG A 250 -27.98 17.17 -27.58
N LEU A 251 -29.25 16.88 -27.39
CA LEU A 251 -29.73 15.67 -26.72
C LEU A 251 -30.35 14.76 -27.78
N ILE A 252 -29.83 13.54 -27.91
CA ILE A 252 -30.27 12.56 -28.90
C ILE A 252 -30.83 11.35 -28.12
N PRO A 253 -32.13 11.06 -28.22
CA PRO A 253 -32.71 9.92 -27.51
C PRO A 253 -32.30 8.58 -28.16
N LEU A 254 -31.99 7.58 -27.32
CA LEU A 254 -31.57 6.23 -27.70
C LEU A 254 -32.42 5.18 -26.97
N SER A 255 -32.75 4.08 -27.66
CA SER A 255 -33.58 3.00 -27.13
C SER A 255 -32.84 2.11 -26.14
N LYS A 256 -31.51 2.01 -26.27
CA LYS A 256 -30.60 1.28 -25.39
C LYS A 256 -29.20 1.91 -25.42
N LEU A 257 -28.38 1.63 -24.41
CA LEU A 257 -26.96 1.99 -24.41
C LEU A 257 -26.23 1.18 -25.50
N PRO A 258 -25.48 1.82 -26.42
CA PRO A 258 -24.76 1.12 -27.47
C PRO A 258 -23.55 0.36 -26.90
N THR A 259 -23.35 -0.87 -27.38
CA THR A 259 -22.15 -1.66 -27.04
C THR A 259 -20.92 -1.06 -27.73
N ALA A 260 -19.71 -1.25 -27.18
CA ALA A 260 -18.46 -0.69 -27.75
C ALA A 260 -18.23 -1.02 -29.25
N MET A 261 -18.78 -2.13 -29.74
CA MET A 261 -18.73 -2.51 -31.17
C MET A 261 -19.88 -1.93 -32.02
N GLU A 262 -20.99 -1.54 -31.40
CA GLU A 262 -22.18 -0.99 -32.07
C GLU A 262 -22.15 0.54 -32.17
N THR A 263 -21.08 1.20 -31.69
CA THR A 263 -20.98 2.67 -31.70
C THR A 263 -20.87 3.13 -33.15
N PRO A 264 -21.93 3.69 -33.77
CA PRO A 264 -21.86 4.12 -35.15
C PRO A 264 -20.96 5.36 -35.23
N ASP A 265 -20.47 5.64 -36.43
CA ASP A 265 -19.74 6.87 -36.76
C ASP A 265 -20.69 8.08 -36.67
N TRP A 266 -21.05 8.48 -35.44
CA TRP A 266 -22.02 9.52 -35.07
C TRP A 266 -21.66 10.90 -35.65
N ARG A 267 -20.43 11.04 -36.15
CA ARG A 267 -19.94 12.20 -36.89
C ARG A 267 -20.80 12.52 -38.12
N ALA A 268 -21.47 11.52 -38.71
CA ALA A 268 -22.37 11.72 -39.83
C ALA A 268 -23.67 12.44 -39.44
N SER A 269 -24.14 12.29 -38.20
CA SER A 269 -25.41 12.87 -37.72
C SER A 269 -25.29 14.29 -37.14
N LEU A 270 -24.08 14.87 -37.14
CA LEU A 270 -23.82 16.22 -36.62
C LEU A 270 -23.48 17.26 -37.70
N ARG A 271 -23.52 16.88 -38.98
CA ARG A 271 -23.52 17.86 -40.08
C ARG A 271 -24.91 18.46 -40.27
#